data_AF-A0A5C5BTB6-F1
#
_entry.id   AF-A0A5C5BTB6-F1
#
_cell.length_a   1.000
_cell.length_b   1.000
_cell.length_c   1.000
_cell.angle_alpha   90.00
_cell.angle_beta   90.00
_cell.angle_gamma   90.00
#
_symmetry.space_group_name_H-M   'P 1'
#
loop_
_entity.id
_entity.type
_entity.pdbx_description
1 polymer ?
#
loop_
_entity_poly.entity_id
_entity_poly.type
_entity_poly.pdbx_seq_one_letter_code
_entity_poly.pdbx_strand_id
1 'polypeptide(L)'
;MEIPRSLLDRLTREVNALSSAGQRMALNAIERAEWGTVAELRAIMCEAMEAICSEIADMSAARSAEFYDDVREACVGSRLGALADPARDPASTAGAVRALVQSVADTGRTDALARDLADRVDYEAKRAAGECVIANGARDPLKPRFARVPSGAETCPFCIMLASRGFVYWTERAAGSRGHYHAHCDCRIVPSFDSYYAGPSRRFSATEVIEGYDLDGLYRRYVQDLRDGKLNLKGVSRYSSHVLGWSSGQFKSYGDFSRFVREASGIEDLQLRCAVIEQEWPKTGLGAKYLSQLRQTVMEKRSSLMGDAFYEKPRAELEDHERRGVDHLLRNGIVPTVKREDPKAKANIDFEIGGELWEMKNVTNARSSVGNQLSRGRKKWFKLGLGEPARFVVTCEECEDSFESVCKGIAERLQQGERCIVLSEDGLMKRLP
;
A
#
# COMPACT_ATOMS: atom_id res chain seq x y z
N MET A 1 13.28 -24.39 -13.18
CA MET A 1 13.07 -25.74 -12.60
C MET A 1 11.64 -25.77 -12.11
N GLU A 2 10.83 -26.71 -12.59
CA GLU A 2 9.37 -26.68 -12.45
C GLU A 2 8.93 -27.67 -11.35
N ILE A 3 8.09 -27.21 -10.42
CA ILE A 3 7.46 -28.04 -9.40
C ILE A 3 6.38 -28.87 -10.08
N PRO A 4 6.46 -30.22 -10.06
CA PRO A 4 5.45 -31.07 -10.70
C PRO A 4 4.08 -30.87 -10.08
N ARG A 5 3.05 -30.75 -10.94
CA ARG A 5 1.66 -30.58 -10.46
C ARG A 5 1.19 -31.76 -9.62
N SER A 6 1.70 -32.95 -9.92
CA SER A 6 1.38 -34.20 -9.23
C SER A 6 1.68 -34.18 -7.73
N LEU A 7 2.70 -33.43 -7.26
CA LEU A 7 3.00 -33.30 -5.83
C LEU A 7 1.88 -32.55 -5.09
N LEU A 8 1.40 -31.46 -5.70
CA LEU A 8 0.31 -30.66 -5.17
C LEU A 8 -1.00 -31.44 -5.16
N ASP A 9 -1.31 -32.12 -6.27
CA ASP A 9 -2.54 -32.90 -6.39
C ASP A 9 -2.55 -34.09 -5.42
N ARG A 10 -1.39 -34.71 -5.16
CA ARG A 10 -1.24 -35.76 -4.14
C ARG A 10 -1.55 -35.21 -2.75
N LEU A 11 -0.89 -34.12 -2.33
CA LEU A 11 -1.16 -33.50 -1.03
C LEU A 11 -2.64 -33.14 -0.87
N THR A 12 -3.25 -32.57 -1.91
CA THR A 12 -4.66 -32.17 -1.86
C THR A 12 -5.59 -33.36 -1.68
N ARG A 13 -5.39 -34.43 -2.44
CA ARG A 13 -6.16 -35.67 -2.28
C ARG A 13 -6.00 -36.27 -0.88
N GLU A 14 -4.78 -36.30 -0.34
CA GLU A 14 -4.50 -36.86 0.98
C GLU A 14 -5.16 -36.05 2.10
N VAL A 15 -4.97 -34.72 2.12
CA VAL A 15 -5.60 -33.86 3.13
C VAL A 15 -7.14 -33.87 3.01
N ASN A 16 -7.68 -33.95 1.79
CA ASN A 16 -9.14 -34.05 1.61
C ASN A 16 -9.69 -35.40 2.07
N ALA A 17 -8.93 -36.49 1.92
CA ALA A 17 -9.30 -37.80 2.45
C ALA A 17 -9.29 -37.80 3.99
N LEU A 18 -8.28 -37.19 4.61
CA LEU A 18 -8.20 -37.00 6.07
C LEU A 18 -9.38 -36.15 6.58
N SER A 19 -9.61 -35.00 5.95
CA SER A 19 -10.75 -34.14 6.26
C SER A 19 -12.08 -34.90 6.16
N SER A 20 -12.30 -35.65 5.09
CA SER A 20 -13.52 -36.44 4.90
C SER A 20 -13.69 -37.52 5.98
N ALA A 21 -12.60 -38.14 6.43
CA ALA A 21 -12.64 -39.10 7.53
C ALA A 21 -13.01 -38.42 8.85
N GLY A 22 -12.36 -37.31 9.19
CA GLY A 22 -12.65 -36.56 10.41
C GLY A 22 -14.05 -35.96 10.44
N GLN A 23 -14.57 -35.48 9.30
CA GLN A 23 -15.96 -35.03 9.19
C GLN A 23 -16.94 -36.14 9.52
N ARG A 24 -16.75 -37.36 8.99
CA ARG A 24 -17.58 -38.52 9.36
C ARG A 24 -17.49 -38.85 10.84
N MET A 25 -16.31 -38.72 11.46
CA MET A 25 -16.15 -38.92 12.89
C MET A 25 -16.94 -37.87 13.70
N ALA A 26 -16.91 -36.60 13.30
CA ALA A 26 -17.67 -35.54 13.95
C ALA A 26 -19.18 -35.75 13.82
N LEU A 27 -19.66 -36.15 12.63
CA LEU A 27 -21.06 -36.50 12.39
C LEU A 27 -21.52 -37.68 13.25
N ASN A 28 -20.70 -38.74 13.34
CA ASN A 28 -21.01 -39.88 14.20
C ASN A 28 -21.00 -39.51 15.69
N ALA A 29 -20.10 -38.59 16.10
CA ALA A 29 -20.00 -38.15 17.48
C ALA A 29 -21.26 -37.40 17.93
N ILE A 30 -21.80 -36.51 17.10
CA ILE A 30 -23.05 -35.79 17.41
C ILE A 30 -24.27 -36.72 17.34
N GLU A 31 -24.33 -37.66 16.39
CA GLU A 31 -25.44 -38.61 16.27
C GLU A 31 -25.55 -39.52 17.50
N ARG A 32 -24.42 -39.90 18.08
CA ARG A 32 -24.34 -40.77 19.27
C ARG A 32 -24.32 -40.00 20.60
N ALA A 33 -24.34 -38.68 20.57
CA ALA A 33 -24.27 -37.88 21.79
C ALA A 33 -25.58 -38.01 22.58
N GLU A 34 -25.48 -38.54 23.80
CA GLU A 34 -26.57 -38.52 24.77
C GLU A 34 -26.42 -37.30 25.67
N TRP A 35 -27.38 -36.38 25.63
CA TRP A 35 -27.34 -35.14 26.39
C TRP A 35 -28.74 -34.69 26.80
N GLY A 36 -28.89 -34.20 28.03
CA GLY A 36 -30.12 -33.60 28.55
C GLY A 36 -30.06 -32.07 28.60
N THR A 37 -28.85 -31.49 28.55
CA THR A 37 -28.62 -30.05 28.60
C THR A 37 -27.58 -29.59 27.57
N VAL A 38 -27.66 -28.31 27.17
CA VAL A 38 -26.65 -27.69 26.29
C VAL A 38 -25.25 -27.72 26.93
N ALA A 39 -25.16 -27.68 28.26
CA ALA A 39 -23.89 -27.77 28.97
C ALA A 39 -23.22 -29.15 28.78
N GLU A 40 -24.00 -30.22 28.86
CA GLU A 40 -23.53 -31.59 28.58
C GLU A 40 -23.13 -31.73 27.11
N LEU A 41 -23.98 -31.30 26.17
CA LEU A 41 -23.65 -31.33 24.75
C LEU A 41 -22.35 -30.59 24.46
N ARG A 42 -22.13 -29.43 25.10
CA ARG A 42 -20.90 -28.65 24.96
C ARG A 42 -19.68 -29.41 25.45
N ALA A 43 -19.77 -30.08 26.59
CA ALA A 43 -18.67 -30.89 27.12
C ALA A 43 -18.33 -32.05 26.18
N ILE A 44 -19.34 -32.81 25.76
CA ILE A 44 -19.20 -33.97 24.85
C ILE A 44 -18.57 -33.53 23.52
N MET A 45 -19.09 -32.47 22.91
CA MET A 45 -18.58 -31.99 21.63
C MET A 45 -17.19 -31.38 21.74
N CYS A 46 -16.86 -30.69 22.84
CA CYS A 46 -15.49 -30.20 23.05
C CYS A 46 -14.49 -31.34 23.14
N GLU A 47 -14.80 -32.41 23.86
CA GLU A 47 -13.91 -33.58 23.99
C GLU A 47 -13.76 -34.33 22.66
N ALA A 48 -14.89 -34.63 21.99
CA ALA A 48 -14.87 -35.33 20.72
C ALA A 48 -14.11 -34.54 19.64
N MET A 49 -14.39 -33.24 19.51
CA MET A 49 -13.73 -32.39 18.53
C MET A 49 -12.26 -32.16 18.85
N GLU A 50 -11.88 -32.14 20.13
CA GLU A 50 -10.47 -32.05 20.53
C GLU A 50 -9.69 -33.25 20.03
N ALA A 51 -10.20 -34.47 20.24
CA ALA A 51 -9.59 -35.70 19.76
C ALA A 51 -9.51 -35.74 18.22
N ILE A 52 -10.64 -35.50 17.54
CA ILE A 52 -10.72 -35.55 16.07
C ILE A 52 -9.80 -34.50 15.43
N CYS A 53 -9.90 -33.23 15.85
CA CYS A 53 -9.09 -32.17 15.27
C CYS A 53 -7.60 -32.35 15.57
N SER A 54 -7.22 -32.95 16.71
CA SER A 54 -5.81 -33.27 16.98
C SER A 54 -5.26 -34.22 15.94
N GLU A 55 -5.90 -35.37 15.79
CA GLU A 55 -5.43 -36.45 14.93
C GLU A 55 -5.40 -35.99 13.47
N ILE A 56 -6.48 -35.35 13.00
CA ILE A 56 -6.55 -34.87 11.62
C ILE A 56 -5.51 -33.77 11.34
N ALA A 57 -5.26 -32.87 12.29
CA ALA A 57 -4.24 -31.84 12.13
C ALA A 57 -2.83 -32.46 12.08
N ASP A 58 -2.51 -33.40 12.98
CA ASP A 58 -1.22 -34.08 13.03
C ASP A 58 -0.93 -34.85 11.73
N MET A 59 -1.92 -35.61 11.24
CA MET A 59 -1.80 -36.34 9.97
C MET A 59 -1.66 -35.39 8.77
N SER A 60 -2.40 -34.27 8.76
CA SER A 60 -2.31 -33.28 7.70
C SER A 60 -0.95 -32.59 7.68
N ALA A 61 -0.38 -32.30 8.84
CA ALA A 61 0.96 -31.75 8.98
C ALA A 61 2.04 -32.75 8.51
N ALA A 62 1.89 -34.03 8.82
CA ALA A 62 2.82 -35.07 8.33
C ALA A 62 2.88 -35.11 6.79
N ARG A 63 1.73 -35.09 6.12
CA ARG A 63 1.68 -35.04 4.63
C ARG A 63 2.26 -33.75 4.07
N SER A 64 2.04 -32.63 4.75
CA SER A 64 2.63 -31.36 4.36
C SER A 64 4.14 -31.30 4.53
N ALA A 65 4.70 -31.96 5.56
CA ALA A 65 6.15 -32.06 5.73
C ALA A 65 6.78 -32.88 4.59
N GLU A 66 6.20 -34.04 4.26
CA GLU A 66 6.62 -34.86 3.10
C GLU A 66 6.55 -34.05 1.78
N PHE A 67 5.45 -33.32 1.57
CA PHE A 67 5.29 -32.44 0.42
C PHE A 67 6.37 -31.34 0.38
N TYR A 68 6.69 -30.72 1.51
CA TYR A 68 7.73 -29.69 1.57
C TYR A 68 9.09 -30.24 1.14
N ASP A 69 9.47 -31.41 1.66
CA ASP A 69 10.73 -32.07 1.31
C ASP A 69 10.78 -32.47 -0.16
N ASP A 70 9.69 -33.01 -0.71
CA ASP A 70 9.62 -33.37 -2.13
C ASP A 70 9.73 -32.14 -3.04
N VAL A 71 9.07 -31.03 -2.71
CA VAL A 71 9.17 -29.78 -3.47
C VAL A 71 10.59 -29.20 -3.38
N ARG A 72 11.19 -29.23 -2.19
CA ARG A 72 12.56 -28.72 -1.99
C ARG A 72 13.59 -29.58 -2.72
N GLU A 73 13.46 -30.91 -2.65
CA GLU A 73 14.31 -31.85 -3.37
C GLU A 73 14.19 -31.64 -4.88
N ALA A 74 12.96 -31.48 -5.39
CA ALA A 74 12.72 -31.19 -6.80
C ALA A 74 13.34 -29.84 -7.25
N CYS A 75 13.35 -28.82 -6.39
CA CYS A 75 13.84 -27.47 -6.72
C CYS A 75 15.35 -27.24 -6.47
N VAL A 76 15.92 -27.93 -5.49
CA VAL A 76 17.25 -27.63 -4.92
C VAL A 76 18.15 -28.87 -4.91
N GLY A 77 17.60 -30.06 -5.20
CA GLY A 77 18.34 -31.33 -5.20
C GLY A 77 18.60 -31.91 -3.81
N SER A 78 17.97 -31.38 -2.76
CA SER A 78 18.07 -31.91 -1.41
C SER A 78 16.82 -31.68 -0.57
N ARG A 79 16.54 -32.61 0.35
CA ARG A 79 15.50 -32.47 1.37
C ARG A 79 15.95 -31.57 2.53
N LEU A 80 15.00 -30.97 3.24
CA LEU A 80 15.27 -30.25 4.49
C LEU A 80 15.31 -31.21 5.68
N GLY A 81 14.50 -32.28 5.64
CA GLY A 81 14.10 -33.01 6.83
C GLY A 81 12.95 -32.28 7.51
N ALA A 82 11.90 -32.01 6.73
CA ALA A 82 10.77 -31.21 7.16
C ALA A 82 10.07 -31.85 8.37
N LEU A 83 9.71 -31.02 9.35
CA LEU A 83 9.07 -31.46 10.59
C LEU A 83 7.55 -31.32 10.47
N ALA A 84 6.84 -32.35 10.89
CA ALA A 84 5.39 -32.33 11.02
C ALA A 84 4.99 -31.45 12.21
N ASP A 85 4.48 -30.26 11.91
CA ASP A 85 4.04 -29.29 12.91
C ASP A 85 2.70 -28.69 12.47
N PRO A 86 1.58 -29.06 13.10
CA PRO A 86 0.25 -28.55 12.74
C PRO A 86 0.00 -27.12 13.22
N ALA A 87 0.91 -26.54 14.03
CA ALA A 87 0.74 -25.25 14.70
C ALA A 87 -0.62 -25.13 15.41
N ARG A 88 -1.05 -26.20 16.10
CA ARG A 88 -2.39 -26.32 16.71
C ARG A 88 -2.56 -25.37 17.89
N ASP A 89 -3.74 -24.74 17.96
CA ASP A 89 -4.22 -24.03 19.14
C ASP A 89 -5.50 -24.71 19.67
N PRO A 90 -5.37 -25.62 20.66
CA PRO A 90 -6.50 -26.32 21.26
C PRO A 90 -7.51 -25.37 21.90
N ALA A 91 -7.06 -24.25 22.49
CA ALA A 91 -7.94 -23.29 23.14
C ALA A 91 -8.82 -22.55 22.13
N SER A 92 -8.26 -22.17 20.98
CA SER A 92 -9.01 -21.60 19.85
C SER A 92 -10.04 -22.58 19.28
N THR A 93 -9.65 -23.85 19.12
CA THR A 93 -10.55 -24.92 18.66
C THR A 93 -11.72 -25.12 19.63
N ALA A 94 -11.42 -25.27 20.92
CA ALA A 94 -12.43 -25.39 21.95
C ALA A 94 -13.33 -24.14 22.04
N GLY A 95 -12.77 -22.94 21.86
CA GLY A 95 -13.53 -21.70 21.78
C GLY A 95 -14.56 -21.71 20.64
N ALA A 96 -14.15 -22.13 19.44
CA ALA A 96 -15.03 -22.24 18.29
C ALA A 96 -16.13 -23.29 18.51
N VAL A 97 -15.78 -24.49 18.99
CA VAL A 97 -16.76 -25.55 19.27
C VAL A 97 -17.79 -25.09 20.30
N ARG A 98 -17.37 -24.40 21.37
CA ARG A 98 -18.30 -23.84 22.36
C ARG A 98 -19.28 -22.85 21.75
N ALA A 99 -18.83 -22.00 20.83
CA ALA A 99 -19.68 -21.05 20.13
C ALA A 99 -20.68 -21.76 19.20
N LEU A 100 -20.23 -22.78 18.45
CA LEU A 100 -21.11 -23.58 17.60
C LEU A 100 -22.20 -24.29 18.41
N VAL A 101 -21.83 -24.94 19.52
CA VAL A 101 -22.82 -25.59 20.40
C VAL A 101 -23.77 -24.58 21.03
N GLN A 102 -23.30 -23.39 21.39
CA GLN A 102 -24.17 -22.33 21.91
C GLN A 102 -25.28 -21.95 20.92
N SER A 103 -25.02 -21.98 19.61
CA SER A 103 -26.03 -21.71 18.60
C SER A 103 -27.23 -22.67 18.62
N VAL A 104 -27.04 -23.89 19.15
CA VAL A 104 -28.15 -24.86 19.33
C VAL A 104 -29.09 -24.40 20.44
N ALA A 105 -28.56 -23.82 21.52
CA ALA A 105 -29.39 -23.23 22.56
C ALA A 105 -30.23 -22.06 22.03
N ASP A 106 -29.64 -21.27 21.13
CA ASP A 106 -30.23 -20.05 20.61
C ASP A 106 -31.24 -20.33 19.48
N THR A 107 -31.09 -21.43 18.73
CA THR A 107 -31.88 -21.71 17.52
C THR A 107 -32.68 -23.02 17.53
N GLY A 108 -32.35 -23.96 18.42
CA GLY A 108 -32.95 -25.29 18.48
C GLY A 108 -32.59 -26.23 17.31
N ARG A 109 -31.67 -25.83 16.42
CA ARG A 109 -31.31 -26.59 15.20
C ARG A 109 -30.06 -27.43 15.38
N THR A 110 -30.23 -28.71 15.64
CA THR A 110 -29.11 -29.67 15.81
C THR A 110 -28.51 -30.14 14.48
N ASP A 111 -29.28 -30.11 13.39
CA ASP A 111 -28.81 -30.46 12.04
C ASP A 111 -27.77 -29.46 11.50
N ALA A 112 -27.90 -28.19 11.89
CA ALA A 112 -26.93 -27.15 11.59
C ALA A 112 -25.60 -27.40 12.33
N LEU A 113 -25.66 -27.80 13.61
CA LEU A 113 -24.46 -28.06 14.41
C LEU A 113 -23.59 -29.16 13.79
N ALA A 114 -24.20 -30.25 13.30
CA ALA A 114 -23.47 -31.36 12.69
C ALA A 114 -22.63 -30.89 11.49
N ARG A 115 -23.22 -30.06 10.62
CA ARG A 115 -22.51 -29.45 9.48
C ARG A 115 -21.41 -28.51 9.93
N ASP A 116 -21.69 -27.64 10.90
CA ASP A 116 -20.72 -26.66 11.37
C ASP A 116 -19.50 -27.31 12.05
N LEU A 117 -19.70 -28.42 12.76
CA LEU A 117 -18.62 -29.22 13.34
C LEU A 117 -17.79 -29.91 12.25
N ALA A 118 -18.44 -30.49 11.23
CA ALA A 118 -17.74 -31.05 10.07
C ALA A 118 -16.89 -29.99 9.35
N ASP A 119 -17.47 -28.80 9.10
CA ASP A 119 -16.76 -27.66 8.51
C ASP A 119 -15.56 -27.23 9.36
N ARG A 120 -15.68 -27.32 10.69
CA ARG A 120 -14.55 -27.03 11.59
C ARG A 120 -13.42 -28.05 11.44
N VAL A 121 -13.72 -29.34 11.28
CA VAL A 121 -12.69 -30.36 11.02
C VAL A 121 -11.97 -30.08 9.70
N ASP A 122 -12.72 -29.76 8.64
CA ASP A 122 -12.15 -29.43 7.33
C ASP A 122 -11.25 -28.19 7.40
N TYR A 123 -11.69 -27.16 8.13
CA TYR A 123 -10.89 -25.98 8.41
C TYR A 123 -9.57 -26.32 9.11
N GLU A 124 -9.57 -27.12 10.18
CA GLU A 124 -8.36 -27.47 10.91
C GLU A 124 -7.39 -28.29 10.07
N ALA A 125 -7.88 -29.24 9.27
CA ALA A 125 -7.06 -30.03 8.36
C ALA A 125 -6.32 -29.13 7.35
N LYS A 126 -7.03 -28.19 6.74
CA LYS A 126 -6.48 -27.27 5.72
C LYS A 126 -5.54 -26.24 6.34
N ARG A 127 -5.86 -25.76 7.53
CA ARG A 127 -5.00 -24.87 8.30
C ARG A 127 -3.70 -25.57 8.63
N ALA A 128 -3.74 -26.71 9.32
CA ALA A 128 -2.57 -27.49 9.70
C ALA A 128 -1.65 -27.82 8.51
N ALA A 129 -2.25 -28.20 7.38
CA ALA A 129 -1.48 -28.46 6.16
C ALA A 129 -0.72 -27.22 5.67
N GLY A 130 -1.34 -26.04 5.65
CA GLY A 130 -0.68 -24.80 5.24
C GLY A 130 0.35 -24.29 6.25
N GLU A 131 0.03 -24.38 7.54
CA GLU A 131 0.91 -23.98 8.64
C GLU A 131 2.22 -24.75 8.64
N CYS A 132 2.14 -26.07 8.47
CA CYS A 132 3.31 -26.93 8.44
C CYS A 132 4.29 -26.53 7.32
N VAL A 133 3.79 -26.22 6.12
CA VAL A 133 4.62 -25.77 4.99
C VAL A 133 5.33 -24.45 5.31
N ILE A 134 4.61 -23.49 5.91
CA ILE A 134 5.21 -22.21 6.31
C ILE A 134 6.25 -22.39 7.41
N ALA A 135 5.93 -23.18 8.43
CA ALA A 135 6.81 -23.43 9.56
C ALA A 135 8.13 -24.06 9.12
N ASN A 136 8.10 -24.93 8.12
CA ASN A 136 9.30 -25.48 7.50
C ASN A 136 10.07 -24.45 6.67
N GLY A 137 9.41 -23.61 5.87
CA GLY A 137 10.13 -22.55 5.15
C GLY A 137 10.71 -21.45 6.05
N ALA A 138 10.14 -21.23 7.24
CA ALA A 138 10.76 -20.38 8.25
C ALA A 138 12.06 -21.00 8.81
N ARG A 139 12.14 -22.34 8.90
CA ARG A 139 13.34 -23.09 9.33
C ARG A 139 14.36 -23.22 8.21
N ASP A 140 13.90 -23.27 6.96
CA ASP A 140 14.77 -23.47 5.80
C ASP A 140 15.81 -22.33 5.65
N PRO A 141 17.11 -22.66 5.49
CA PRO A 141 18.16 -21.68 5.25
C PRO A 141 17.94 -20.82 3.99
N LEU A 142 17.24 -21.35 2.98
CA LEU A 142 17.02 -20.65 1.71
C LEU A 142 15.89 -19.63 1.78
N LYS A 143 15.12 -19.59 2.87
CA LYS A 143 14.04 -18.63 3.11
C LYS A 143 13.12 -18.50 1.88
N PRO A 144 12.44 -19.58 1.47
CA PRO A 144 11.59 -19.55 0.28
C PRO A 144 10.44 -18.54 0.44
N ARG A 145 9.92 -18.09 -0.69
CA ARG A 145 8.62 -17.42 -0.73
C ARG A 145 7.52 -18.41 -1.01
N PHE A 146 6.29 -18.01 -0.75
CA PHE A 146 5.13 -18.86 -0.91
C PHE A 146 4.12 -18.28 -1.88
N ALA A 147 3.39 -19.17 -2.54
CA ALA A 147 2.19 -18.87 -3.31
C ALA A 147 0.99 -19.65 -2.73
N ARG A 148 -0.21 -19.08 -2.91
CA ARG A 148 -1.45 -19.85 -2.78
C ARG A 148 -1.72 -20.48 -4.14
N VAL A 149 -1.83 -21.79 -4.21
CA VAL A 149 -2.01 -22.50 -5.49
C VAL A 149 -3.33 -23.25 -5.44
N PRO A 150 -4.32 -22.88 -6.29
CA PRO A 150 -5.57 -23.62 -6.42
C PRO A 150 -5.24 -25.03 -6.89
N SER A 151 -5.83 -26.02 -6.24
CA SER A 151 -5.88 -27.40 -6.72
C SER A 151 -7.30 -27.93 -6.59
N GLY A 152 -7.57 -29.14 -7.07
CA GLY A 152 -8.91 -29.72 -7.00
C GLY A 152 -9.98 -29.01 -7.84
N ALA A 153 -11.25 -29.30 -7.53
CA ALA A 153 -12.40 -28.85 -8.30
C ALA A 153 -12.94 -27.49 -7.81
N GLU A 154 -12.74 -27.17 -6.52
CA GLU A 154 -13.33 -26.00 -5.88
C GLU A 154 -12.27 -25.09 -5.25
N THR A 155 -12.27 -23.81 -5.63
CA THR A 155 -11.45 -22.78 -4.99
C THR A 155 -12.27 -21.50 -4.93
N CYS A 156 -12.43 -20.95 -3.72
CA CYS A 156 -13.27 -19.77 -3.55
C CYS A 156 -12.65 -18.52 -4.18
N PRO A 157 -13.47 -17.49 -4.48
CA PRO A 157 -12.98 -16.22 -5.02
C PRO A 157 -11.86 -15.55 -4.22
N PHE A 158 -11.84 -15.71 -2.90
CA PHE A 158 -10.79 -15.13 -2.05
C PHE A 158 -9.44 -15.85 -2.23
N CYS A 159 -9.46 -17.18 -2.35
CA CYS A 159 -8.28 -17.97 -2.63
C CYS A 159 -7.79 -17.77 -4.07
N ILE A 160 -8.70 -17.57 -5.04
CA ILE A 160 -8.34 -17.15 -6.41
C ILE A 160 -7.65 -15.78 -6.37
N MET A 161 -8.17 -14.83 -5.59
CA MET A 161 -7.53 -13.53 -5.39
C MET A 161 -6.09 -13.68 -4.87
N LEU A 162 -5.88 -14.44 -3.79
CA LEU A 162 -4.54 -14.69 -3.25
C LEU A 162 -3.65 -15.40 -4.28
N ALA A 163 -4.17 -16.43 -4.92
CA ALA A 163 -3.46 -17.22 -5.91
C ALA A 163 -3.01 -16.42 -7.13
N SER A 164 -3.79 -15.43 -7.57
CA SER A 164 -3.43 -14.59 -8.70
C SER A 164 -2.14 -13.77 -8.50
N ARG A 165 -1.61 -13.68 -7.27
CA ARG A 165 -0.42 -12.89 -6.94
C ARG A 165 0.90 -13.65 -7.14
N GLY A 166 0.89 -14.97 -7.16
CA GLY A 166 2.11 -15.79 -7.27
C GLY A 166 2.94 -15.87 -5.97
N PHE A 167 4.24 -16.13 -6.10
CA PHE A 167 5.19 -16.37 -4.99
C PHE A 167 5.64 -15.09 -4.28
N VAL A 168 4.68 -14.32 -3.79
CA VAL A 168 4.93 -13.00 -3.18
C VAL A 168 4.98 -13.03 -1.65
N TYR A 169 4.58 -14.15 -1.04
CA TYR A 169 4.34 -14.22 0.40
C TYR A 169 5.57 -14.69 1.16
N TRP A 170 5.96 -13.96 2.21
CA TRP A 170 7.05 -14.35 3.12
C TRP A 170 6.57 -15.15 4.33
N THR A 171 5.30 -14.97 4.69
CA THR A 171 4.73 -15.55 5.90
C THR A 171 3.30 -15.98 5.64
N GLU A 172 2.84 -16.91 6.47
CA GLU A 172 1.45 -17.35 6.66
C GLU A 172 0.47 -16.16 6.63
N ARG A 173 0.76 -15.13 7.45
CA ARG A 173 -0.07 -13.93 7.60
C ARG A 173 -0.21 -13.17 6.29
N ALA A 174 0.85 -13.08 5.50
CA ALA A 174 0.80 -12.44 4.19
C ALA A 174 0.05 -13.32 3.17
N ALA A 175 0.16 -14.64 3.29
CA ALA A 175 -0.52 -15.63 2.45
C ALA A 175 -2.00 -15.88 2.84
N GLY A 176 -2.57 -15.08 3.76
CA GLY A 176 -4.00 -15.08 4.09
C GLY A 176 -4.40 -15.77 5.39
N SER A 177 -3.47 -16.09 6.28
CA SER A 177 -3.74 -17.00 7.39
C SER A 177 -4.49 -16.44 8.61
N ARG A 178 -4.69 -15.12 8.72
CA ARG A 178 -5.53 -14.50 9.77
C ARG A 178 -7.03 -14.71 9.51
N GLY A 179 -7.46 -15.97 9.39
CA GLY A 179 -8.86 -16.37 9.33
C GLY A 179 -9.44 -16.57 7.93
N HIS A 180 -8.62 -16.99 6.94
CA HIS A 180 -9.12 -17.24 5.58
C HIS A 180 -8.76 -18.63 5.01
N TYR A 181 -8.44 -19.60 5.86
CA TYR A 181 -8.82 -20.98 5.51
C TYR A 181 -10.33 -21.08 5.68
N HIS A 182 -10.98 -21.78 4.78
CA HIS A 182 -12.41 -22.02 4.87
C HIS A 182 -12.70 -23.46 4.47
N ALA A 183 -13.83 -23.96 4.97
CA ALA A 183 -14.34 -25.24 4.55
C ALA A 183 -14.55 -25.24 3.01
N HIS A 184 -14.36 -26.39 2.36
CA HIS A 184 -14.54 -26.56 0.91
C HIS A 184 -13.59 -25.73 0.02
N CYS A 185 -12.39 -25.37 0.50
CA CYS A 185 -11.30 -24.90 -0.38
C CYS A 185 -10.27 -25.97 -0.70
N ASP A 186 -9.88 -26.09 -1.96
CA ASP A 186 -8.79 -27.00 -2.37
C ASP A 186 -7.46 -26.26 -2.66
N CYS A 187 -7.28 -25.01 -2.21
CA CYS A 187 -6.00 -24.31 -2.41
C CYS A 187 -4.93 -24.74 -1.39
N ARG A 188 -3.67 -24.87 -1.83
CA ARG A 188 -2.53 -25.15 -0.94
C ARG A 188 -1.53 -24.01 -0.90
N ILE A 189 -0.67 -24.05 0.10
CA ILE A 189 0.52 -23.20 0.19
C ILE A 189 1.67 -23.97 -0.44
N VAL A 190 2.38 -23.33 -1.37
CA VAL A 190 3.51 -23.95 -2.07
C VAL A 190 4.74 -23.05 -1.94
N PRO A 191 5.90 -23.57 -1.49
CA PRO A 191 7.15 -22.82 -1.45
C PRO A 191 7.81 -22.73 -2.83
N SER A 192 8.55 -21.65 -3.07
CA SER A 192 9.51 -21.51 -4.16
C SER A 192 10.85 -21.04 -3.60
N PHE A 193 11.91 -21.72 -4.02
CA PHE A 193 13.28 -21.51 -3.58
C PHE A 193 14.10 -20.65 -4.56
N ASP A 194 13.51 -20.29 -5.70
CA ASP A 194 14.16 -19.48 -6.71
C ASP A 194 13.85 -17.99 -6.48
N SER A 195 14.86 -17.23 -6.08
CA SER A 195 14.77 -15.79 -5.83
C SER A 195 14.57 -14.96 -7.09
N TYR A 196 14.84 -15.52 -8.28
CA TYR A 196 14.61 -14.87 -9.57
C TYR A 196 13.11 -14.85 -9.93
N TYR A 197 12.38 -15.89 -9.56
CA TYR A 197 10.95 -16.07 -9.85
C TYR A 197 10.03 -15.71 -8.68
N ALA A 198 10.58 -15.15 -7.61
CA ALA A 198 9.88 -14.83 -6.37
C ALA A 198 10.15 -13.37 -5.95
N GLY A 199 9.35 -12.44 -6.47
CA GLY A 199 9.53 -11.00 -6.22
C GLY A 199 8.43 -10.34 -5.37
N PRO A 200 8.55 -9.03 -5.05
CA PRO A 200 7.61 -8.31 -4.18
C PRO A 200 6.23 -8.11 -4.80
N SER A 201 6.02 -8.50 -6.07
CA SER A 201 4.74 -8.38 -6.75
C SER A 201 4.59 -9.43 -7.84
N ARG A 202 3.35 -9.64 -8.27
CA ARG A 202 2.96 -10.50 -9.39
C ARG A 202 3.82 -10.34 -10.65
N ARG A 203 4.31 -9.12 -10.94
CA ARG A 203 5.16 -8.81 -12.12
C ARG A 203 6.50 -9.55 -12.10
N PHE A 204 6.96 -9.98 -10.92
CA PHE A 204 8.23 -10.69 -10.72
C PHE A 204 8.01 -12.14 -10.28
N SER A 205 6.76 -12.61 -10.21
CA SER A 205 6.43 -14.01 -9.96
C SER A 205 6.26 -14.71 -11.31
N ALA A 206 7.14 -15.65 -11.65
CA ALA A 206 6.97 -16.39 -12.91
C ALA A 206 5.87 -17.46 -12.81
N THR A 207 5.17 -17.63 -13.91
CA THR A 207 4.17 -18.67 -14.15
C THR A 207 4.77 -20.07 -14.31
N GLU A 208 6.08 -20.15 -14.55
CA GLU A 208 6.81 -21.39 -14.91
C GLU A 208 7.31 -22.18 -13.70
N VAL A 209 6.98 -21.74 -12.47
CA VAL A 209 7.44 -22.39 -11.24
C VAL A 209 6.61 -23.64 -10.91
N ILE A 210 5.34 -23.70 -11.34
CA ILE A 210 4.47 -24.87 -11.15
C ILE A 210 3.75 -25.16 -12.47
N GLU A 211 3.76 -26.42 -12.88
CA GLU A 211 3.05 -26.89 -14.07
C GLU A 211 1.55 -26.53 -14.01
N GLY A 212 1.08 -25.84 -15.05
CA GLY A 212 -0.32 -25.41 -15.21
C GLY A 212 -0.76 -24.24 -14.32
N TYR A 213 0.15 -23.56 -13.61
CA TYR A 213 -0.20 -22.42 -12.75
C TYR A 213 -0.32 -21.10 -13.53
N ASP A 214 -1.45 -20.93 -14.21
CA ASP A 214 -1.77 -19.72 -14.99
C ASP A 214 -2.18 -18.53 -14.09
N LEU A 215 -1.20 -17.70 -13.73
CA LEU A 215 -1.43 -16.48 -12.96
C LEU A 215 -2.35 -15.48 -13.67
N ASP A 216 -2.34 -15.41 -15.00
CA ASP A 216 -3.16 -14.50 -15.81
C ASP A 216 -4.61 -14.95 -15.89
N GLY A 217 -4.86 -16.24 -16.07
CA GLY A 217 -6.18 -16.85 -15.92
C GLY A 217 -6.76 -16.62 -14.53
N LEU A 218 -5.98 -16.86 -13.48
CA LEU A 218 -6.42 -16.66 -12.09
C LEU A 218 -6.75 -15.20 -11.78
N TYR A 219 -5.95 -14.26 -12.28
CA TYR A 219 -6.23 -12.84 -12.13
C TYR A 219 -7.48 -12.41 -12.88
N ARG A 220 -7.67 -12.87 -14.13
CA ARG A 220 -8.90 -12.63 -14.90
C ARG A 220 -10.12 -13.15 -14.14
N ARG A 221 -10.05 -14.35 -13.58
CA ARG A 221 -11.12 -14.93 -12.76
C ARG A 221 -11.38 -14.11 -11.50
N TYR A 222 -10.35 -13.66 -10.78
CA TYR A 222 -10.53 -12.77 -9.64
C TYR A 222 -11.25 -11.48 -10.04
N VAL A 223 -10.81 -10.80 -11.11
CA VAL A 223 -11.48 -9.59 -11.60
C VAL A 223 -12.95 -9.85 -11.93
N GLN A 224 -13.26 -11.01 -12.52
CA GLN A 224 -14.64 -11.40 -12.78
C GLN A 224 -15.44 -11.64 -11.50
N ASP A 225 -14.92 -12.41 -10.54
CA ASP A 225 -15.60 -12.66 -9.27
C ASP A 225 -15.85 -11.38 -8.47
N LEU A 226 -14.97 -10.38 -8.61
CA LEU A 226 -15.14 -9.06 -8.02
C LEU A 226 -16.24 -8.25 -8.71
N ARG A 227 -16.35 -8.32 -10.05
CA ARG A 227 -17.44 -7.71 -10.83
C ARG A 227 -18.79 -8.36 -10.53
N ASP A 228 -18.79 -9.67 -10.34
CA ASP A 228 -19.98 -10.46 -10.00
C ASP A 228 -20.43 -10.27 -8.54
N GLY A 229 -19.71 -9.47 -7.75
CA GLY A 229 -20.05 -9.22 -6.34
C GLY A 229 -19.80 -10.40 -5.40
N LYS A 230 -19.05 -11.43 -5.84
CA LYS A 230 -18.73 -12.63 -5.03
C LYS A 230 -17.67 -12.34 -3.95
N LEU A 231 -17.09 -11.14 -3.93
CA LEU A 231 -16.13 -10.67 -2.94
C LEU A 231 -16.59 -9.35 -2.32
N ASN A 232 -16.56 -9.26 -0.99
CA ASN A 232 -16.85 -8.02 -0.28
C ASN A 232 -15.67 -7.04 -0.32
N LEU A 233 -15.84 -5.91 -1.00
CA LEU A 233 -14.83 -4.85 -1.14
C LEU A 233 -14.24 -4.34 0.19
N LYS A 234 -15.00 -4.38 1.30
CA LYS A 234 -14.51 -3.95 2.63
C LYS A 234 -13.45 -4.90 3.20
N GLY A 235 -13.51 -6.20 2.90
CA GLY A 235 -12.48 -7.18 3.27
C GLY A 235 -11.28 -7.20 2.32
N VAL A 236 -11.47 -6.74 1.08
CA VAL A 236 -10.46 -6.72 0.02
C VAL A 236 -9.63 -5.42 0.01
N SER A 237 -10.12 -4.33 0.64
CA SER A 237 -9.44 -3.01 0.64
C SER A 237 -8.04 -2.98 1.28
N ARG A 238 -7.72 -3.96 2.15
CA ARG A 238 -6.36 -4.14 2.70
C ARG A 238 -5.38 -4.75 1.70
N TYR A 239 -5.86 -5.39 0.64
CA TYR A 239 -5.06 -6.19 -0.29
C TYR A 239 -5.22 -5.76 -1.76
N SER A 240 -5.97 -4.69 -2.03
CA SER A 240 -6.44 -4.29 -3.36
C SER A 240 -5.61 -3.21 -4.07
N SER A 241 -4.40 -2.88 -3.61
CA SER A 241 -3.59 -1.85 -4.28
C SER A 241 -3.22 -2.18 -5.74
N HIS A 242 -3.51 -3.40 -6.20
CA HIS A 242 -3.17 -3.85 -7.55
C HIS A 242 -4.35 -4.27 -8.44
N VAL A 243 -5.61 -4.32 -7.95
CA VAL A 243 -6.66 -5.08 -8.68
C VAL A 243 -7.89 -4.30 -9.14
N LEU A 244 -7.96 -2.99 -8.98
CA LEU A 244 -9.03 -2.25 -9.66
C LEU A 244 -8.49 -0.97 -10.29
N GLY A 245 -8.50 -0.97 -11.63
CA GLY A 245 -8.43 0.25 -12.42
C GLY A 245 -7.07 0.54 -13.06
N TRP A 246 -6.46 -0.41 -13.76
CA TRP A 246 -5.49 0.01 -14.78
C TRP A 246 -6.02 -0.27 -16.18
N SER A 247 -6.49 0.80 -16.82
CA SER A 247 -6.87 0.83 -18.23
C SER A 247 -6.29 2.10 -18.83
N SER A 248 -5.34 1.96 -19.74
CA SER A 248 -4.72 3.05 -20.50
C SER A 248 -4.35 2.51 -21.87
N GLY A 249 -4.52 3.32 -22.91
CA GLY A 249 -4.14 2.95 -24.28
C GLY A 249 -2.63 3.02 -24.51
N GLN A 250 -1.91 3.74 -23.65
CA GLN A 250 -0.47 4.05 -23.83
C GLN A 250 0.42 3.47 -22.74
N PHE A 251 -0.12 3.17 -21.56
CA PHE A 251 0.68 2.81 -20.39
C PHE A 251 0.22 1.49 -19.77
N LYS A 252 1.16 0.67 -19.29
CA LYS A 252 0.90 -0.69 -18.80
C LYS A 252 0.63 -0.75 -17.29
N SER A 253 0.92 0.31 -16.53
CA SER A 253 0.67 0.37 -15.08
C SER A 253 0.73 1.80 -14.52
N TYR A 254 0.21 2.01 -13.30
CA TYR A 254 0.39 3.26 -12.55
C TYR A 254 1.87 3.59 -12.33
N GLY A 255 2.71 2.57 -12.18
CA GLY A 255 4.16 2.73 -12.13
C GLY A 255 4.73 3.30 -13.42
N ASP A 256 4.17 2.97 -14.57
CA ASP A 256 4.59 3.53 -15.86
C ASP A 256 4.11 4.98 -16.04
N PHE A 257 2.93 5.37 -15.52
CA PHE A 257 2.52 6.79 -15.41
C PHE A 257 3.47 7.59 -14.52
N SER A 258 3.75 7.08 -13.33
CA SER A 258 4.65 7.74 -12.37
C SER A 258 6.06 7.86 -12.93
N ARG A 259 6.57 6.80 -13.59
CA ARG A 259 7.86 6.83 -14.28
C ARG A 259 7.87 7.83 -15.43
N PHE A 260 6.84 7.81 -16.28
CA PHE A 260 6.70 8.76 -17.39
C PHE A 260 6.76 10.21 -16.94
N VAL A 261 6.13 10.56 -15.81
CA VAL A 261 6.25 11.89 -15.19
C VAL A 261 7.67 12.13 -14.67
N ARG A 262 8.26 11.18 -13.93
CA ARG A 262 9.60 11.30 -13.32
C ARG A 262 10.74 11.40 -14.32
N GLU A 263 10.56 10.90 -15.53
CA GLU A 263 11.53 10.97 -16.62
C GLU A 263 11.54 12.32 -17.33
N ALA A 264 10.70 13.28 -16.93
CA ALA A 264 10.71 14.62 -17.51
C ALA A 264 12.11 15.26 -17.45
N SER A 265 12.60 15.78 -18.56
CA SER A 265 13.94 16.38 -18.67
C SER A 265 13.95 17.90 -18.39
N GLY A 266 12.78 18.53 -18.31
CA GLY A 266 12.61 19.97 -18.08
C GLY A 266 11.15 20.33 -17.77
N ILE A 267 10.88 21.58 -17.41
CA ILE A 267 9.53 22.04 -17.02
C ILE A 267 8.52 21.98 -18.17
N GLU A 268 8.95 22.35 -19.37
CA GLU A 268 8.12 22.25 -20.58
C GLU A 268 7.80 20.78 -20.92
N ASP A 269 8.77 19.88 -20.79
CA ASP A 269 8.57 18.43 -20.97
C ASP A 269 7.64 17.86 -19.89
N LEU A 270 7.77 18.30 -18.63
CA LEU A 270 6.86 17.91 -17.56
C LEU A 270 5.41 18.36 -17.83
N GLN A 271 5.19 19.56 -18.37
CA GLN A 271 3.86 20.05 -18.75
C GLN A 271 3.23 19.22 -19.87
N LEU A 272 4.01 18.88 -20.91
CA LEU A 272 3.56 18.02 -22.00
C LEU A 272 3.18 16.62 -21.49
N ARG A 273 3.98 16.06 -20.58
CA ARG A 273 3.70 14.76 -19.95
C ARG A 273 2.46 14.82 -19.08
N CYS A 274 2.23 15.90 -18.34
CA CYS A 274 0.99 16.10 -17.58
C CYS A 274 -0.25 16.14 -18.47
N ALA A 275 -0.18 16.78 -19.65
CA ALA A 275 -1.30 16.79 -20.60
C ALA A 275 -1.65 15.38 -21.12
N VAL A 276 -0.64 14.55 -21.40
CA VAL A 276 -0.85 13.14 -21.77
C VAL A 276 -1.50 12.36 -20.62
N ILE A 277 -1.03 12.59 -19.40
CA ILE A 277 -1.59 11.97 -18.19
C ILE A 277 -3.04 12.39 -17.96
N GLU A 278 -3.41 13.65 -18.18
CA GLU A 278 -4.78 14.15 -18.04
C GLU A 278 -5.75 13.47 -19.03
N GLN A 279 -5.29 13.19 -20.25
CA GLN A 279 -6.09 12.47 -21.25
C GLN A 279 -6.28 10.98 -20.92
N GLU A 280 -5.27 10.35 -20.32
CA GLU A 280 -5.31 8.94 -19.97
C GLU A 280 -5.94 8.68 -18.60
N TRP A 281 -5.91 9.64 -17.66
CA TRP A 281 -6.39 9.49 -16.29
C TRP A 281 -7.83 8.98 -16.16
N PRO A 282 -8.84 9.53 -16.89
CA PRO A 282 -10.22 9.07 -16.81
C PRO A 282 -10.41 7.60 -17.22
N LYS A 283 -9.53 7.08 -18.08
CA LYS A 283 -9.59 5.70 -18.60
C LYS A 283 -9.11 4.67 -17.56
N THR A 284 -8.32 5.12 -16.58
CA THR A 284 -7.71 4.23 -15.59
C THR A 284 -8.76 3.64 -14.65
N GLY A 285 -9.74 4.42 -14.20
CA GLY A 285 -10.68 4.01 -13.16
C GLY A 285 -10.10 4.08 -11.73
N LEU A 286 -8.96 4.75 -11.55
CA LEU A 286 -8.35 4.99 -10.23
C LEU A 286 -9.06 6.13 -9.47
N GLY A 287 -9.20 5.95 -8.16
CA GLY A 287 -9.84 6.93 -7.26
C GLY A 287 -8.92 8.07 -6.80
N ALA A 288 -9.51 9.02 -6.06
CA ALA A 288 -8.87 10.28 -5.62
C ALA A 288 -7.53 10.10 -4.86
N LYS A 289 -7.36 8.99 -4.14
CA LYS A 289 -6.09 8.67 -3.45
C LYS A 289 -4.91 8.58 -4.42
N TYR A 290 -5.07 7.89 -5.55
CA TYR A 290 -3.99 7.72 -6.54
C TYR A 290 -3.76 9.00 -7.33
N LEU A 291 -4.81 9.80 -7.55
CA LEU A 291 -4.69 11.13 -8.13
C LEU A 291 -3.83 12.03 -7.23
N SER A 292 -4.05 12.00 -5.92
CA SER A 292 -3.25 12.74 -4.94
C SER A 292 -1.78 12.29 -4.95
N GLN A 293 -1.50 11.00 -5.02
CA GLN A 293 -0.13 10.47 -5.14
C GLN A 293 0.55 10.86 -6.46
N LEU A 294 -0.21 10.90 -7.56
CA LEU A 294 0.31 11.32 -8.85
C LEU A 294 0.61 12.82 -8.86
N ARG A 295 -0.28 13.64 -8.28
CA ARG A 295 -0.04 15.07 -8.04
C ARG A 295 1.23 15.29 -7.21
N GLN A 296 1.41 14.51 -6.14
CA GLN A 296 2.62 14.55 -5.33
C GLN A 296 3.87 14.21 -6.17
N THR A 297 3.81 13.18 -7.03
CA THR A 297 4.91 12.85 -7.95
C THR A 297 5.22 13.98 -8.93
N VAL A 298 4.19 14.63 -9.48
CA VAL A 298 4.34 15.81 -10.35
C VAL A 298 4.97 16.96 -9.58
N MET A 299 4.54 17.21 -8.35
CA MET A 299 5.08 18.26 -7.48
C MET A 299 6.56 18.01 -7.13
N GLU A 300 6.92 16.79 -6.75
CA GLU A 300 8.29 16.39 -6.45
C GLU A 300 9.18 16.50 -7.68
N LYS A 301 8.70 16.01 -8.84
CA LYS A 301 9.45 16.11 -10.09
C LYS A 301 9.60 17.56 -10.53
N ARG A 302 8.54 18.36 -10.43
CA ARG A 302 8.58 19.80 -10.68
C ARG A 302 9.60 20.47 -9.77
N SER A 303 9.59 20.19 -8.46
CA SER A 303 10.58 20.70 -7.51
C SER A 303 12.01 20.36 -7.95
N SER A 304 12.26 19.10 -8.29
CA SER A 304 13.59 18.66 -8.76
C SER A 304 14.03 19.30 -10.08
N LEU A 305 13.09 19.77 -10.91
CA LEU A 305 13.35 20.40 -12.21
C LEU A 305 13.42 21.93 -12.13
N MET A 306 12.75 22.56 -11.16
CA MET A 306 12.78 24.01 -10.95
C MET A 306 14.02 24.47 -10.17
N GLY A 307 14.84 23.52 -9.69
CA GLY A 307 15.93 23.77 -8.77
C GLY A 307 15.40 24.04 -7.37
N ASP A 308 16.11 23.55 -6.36
CA ASP A 308 15.84 23.95 -4.99
C ASP A 308 16.30 25.40 -4.82
N ALA A 309 15.50 26.20 -4.10
CA ALA A 309 16.06 27.41 -3.49
C ALA A 309 17.26 27.00 -2.62
N PHE A 310 18.33 27.79 -2.65
CA PHE A 310 19.47 27.52 -1.78
C PHE A 310 19.14 28.03 -0.37
N TYR A 311 18.97 27.12 0.59
CA TYR A 311 18.61 27.47 1.96
C TYR A 311 19.86 27.60 2.85
N GLU A 312 20.29 28.83 3.14
CA GLU A 312 21.22 29.08 4.24
C GLU A 312 20.46 29.10 5.60
N LYS A 313 19.20 29.56 5.61
CA LYS A 313 18.22 29.37 6.69
C LYS A 313 17.36 28.13 6.40
N PRO A 314 17.28 27.12 7.30
CA PRO A 314 16.45 25.94 7.08
C PRO A 314 14.99 26.32 6.79
N ARG A 315 14.39 25.72 5.76
CA ARG A 315 12.99 26.00 5.35
C ARG A 315 11.97 25.84 6.49
N ALA A 316 12.24 24.96 7.46
CA ALA A 316 11.39 24.75 8.62
C ALA A 316 11.30 25.98 9.54
N GLU A 317 12.33 26.83 9.54
CA GLU A 317 12.47 28.03 10.37
C GLU A 317 11.91 29.30 9.70
N LEU A 318 11.37 29.18 8.48
CA LEU A 318 10.74 30.30 7.76
C LEU A 318 9.33 30.57 8.26
N GLU A 319 8.97 31.84 8.37
CA GLU A 319 7.58 32.25 8.60
C GLU A 319 6.71 31.85 7.39
N ASP A 320 5.40 31.69 7.60
CA ASP A 320 4.50 31.16 6.57
C ASP A 320 4.52 32.00 5.27
N HIS A 321 4.59 33.32 5.39
CA HIS A 321 4.64 34.23 4.25
C HIS A 321 6.03 34.23 3.56
N GLU A 322 7.13 33.96 4.27
CA GLU A 322 8.47 33.74 3.69
C GLU A 322 8.51 32.46 2.87
N ARG A 323 7.95 31.39 3.44
CA ARG A 323 7.86 30.09 2.80
C ARG A 323 7.04 30.15 1.52
N ARG A 324 5.89 30.83 1.56
CA ARG A 324 5.04 31.05 0.40
C ARG A 324 5.70 31.97 -0.63
N GLY A 325 6.36 33.05 -0.21
CA GLY A 325 7.15 33.91 -1.09
C GLY A 325 8.20 33.13 -1.89
N VAL A 326 8.95 32.24 -1.24
CA VAL A 326 9.91 31.34 -1.90
C VAL A 326 9.21 30.41 -2.90
N ASP A 327 8.07 29.81 -2.52
CA ASP A 327 7.31 28.94 -3.42
C ASP A 327 6.80 29.67 -4.65
N HIS A 328 6.35 30.92 -4.50
CA HIS A 328 5.87 31.75 -5.60
C HIS A 328 7.00 32.21 -6.53
N LEU A 329 8.19 32.52 -6.00
CA LEU A 329 9.38 32.81 -6.80
C LEU A 329 9.78 31.58 -7.64
N LEU A 330 9.86 30.40 -7.02
CA LEU A 330 10.20 29.15 -7.70
C LEU A 330 9.16 28.79 -8.77
N ARG A 331 7.86 28.97 -8.50
CA ARG A 331 6.79 28.76 -9.49
C ARG A 331 6.96 29.63 -10.74
N ASN A 332 7.57 30.80 -10.61
CA ASN A 332 7.83 31.74 -11.70
C ASN A 332 9.26 31.63 -12.27
N GLY A 333 9.98 30.53 -11.99
CA GLY A 333 11.31 30.26 -12.53
C GLY A 333 12.42 31.13 -11.93
N ILE A 334 12.17 31.75 -10.78
CA ILE A 334 13.15 32.54 -10.03
C ILE A 334 13.67 31.67 -8.89
N VAL A 335 14.97 31.40 -8.87
CA VAL A 335 15.61 30.58 -7.84
C VAL A 335 16.27 31.49 -6.81
N PRO A 336 15.69 31.67 -5.61
CA PRO A 336 16.31 32.48 -4.55
C PRO A 336 17.29 31.65 -3.72
N THR A 337 18.30 32.33 -3.18
CA THR A 337 19.06 31.88 -2.01
C THR A 337 18.46 32.56 -0.78
N VAL A 338 17.94 31.77 0.16
CA VAL A 338 17.36 32.26 1.42
C VAL A 338 18.48 32.42 2.44
N LYS A 339 18.77 33.66 2.82
CA LYS A 339 19.94 33.98 3.64
C LYS A 339 19.69 33.62 5.11
N ARG A 340 20.76 33.23 5.81
CA ARG A 340 20.69 32.95 7.25
C ARG A 340 20.64 34.25 8.04
N GLU A 341 19.78 34.31 9.04
CA GLU A 341 19.75 35.42 9.98
C GLU A 341 20.91 35.31 11.00
N ASP A 342 21.68 36.39 11.15
CA ASP A 342 22.57 36.56 12.29
C ASP A 342 21.78 37.25 13.43
N PRO A 343 21.56 36.58 14.57
CA PRO A 343 20.83 37.16 15.70
C PRO A 343 21.56 38.34 16.35
N LYS A 344 22.84 38.56 16.04
CA LYS A 344 23.64 39.68 16.54
C LYS A 344 23.73 40.85 15.53
N ALA A 345 23.26 40.67 14.30
CA ALA A 345 23.29 41.72 13.30
C ALA A 345 22.20 42.78 13.56
N LYS A 346 22.47 44.01 13.14
CA LYS A 346 21.51 45.13 13.28
C LYS A 346 20.28 44.98 12.37
N ALA A 347 20.40 44.16 11.32
CA ALA A 347 19.37 43.78 10.37
C ALA A 347 19.89 42.55 9.56
N ASN A 348 18.99 41.75 9.00
CA ASN A 348 19.30 40.59 8.15
C ASN A 348 18.58 40.71 6.80
N ILE A 349 19.20 40.40 5.68
CA ILE A 349 18.52 40.43 4.38
C ILE A 349 17.84 39.09 4.10
N ASP A 350 16.72 39.07 3.37
CA ASP A 350 15.90 37.87 3.26
C ASP A 350 16.37 36.94 2.13
N PHE A 351 16.62 37.50 0.93
CA PHE A 351 16.99 36.72 -0.25
C PHE A 351 18.21 37.27 -0.98
N GLU A 352 18.87 36.38 -1.71
CA GLU A 352 19.77 36.71 -2.82
C GLU A 352 19.25 36.04 -4.09
N ILE A 353 19.03 36.82 -5.15
CA ILE A 353 18.44 36.36 -6.41
C ILE A 353 19.32 36.88 -7.55
N GLY A 354 19.90 35.96 -8.33
CA GLY A 354 20.78 36.32 -9.45
C GLY A 354 22.04 37.09 -9.02
N GLY A 355 22.55 36.84 -7.80
CA GLY A 355 23.71 37.53 -7.22
C GLY A 355 23.39 38.92 -6.62
N GLU A 356 22.13 39.32 -6.61
CA GLU A 356 21.69 40.58 -6.00
C GLU A 356 20.91 40.31 -4.71
N LEU A 357 20.99 41.21 -3.74
CA LEU A 357 20.25 41.12 -2.48
C LEU A 357 18.80 41.61 -2.64
N TRP A 358 17.84 40.98 -1.96
CA TRP A 358 16.42 41.32 -2.03
C TRP A 358 15.76 41.24 -0.65
N GLU A 359 14.91 42.20 -0.34
CA GLU A 359 14.13 42.28 0.90
C GLU A 359 12.68 41.87 0.65
N MET A 360 12.13 40.98 1.47
CA MET A 360 10.76 40.51 1.36
C MET A 360 9.81 41.26 2.30
N LYS A 361 8.60 41.57 1.81
CA LYS A 361 7.54 42.22 2.60
C LYS A 361 6.17 41.66 2.21
N ASN A 362 5.28 41.48 3.19
CA ASN A 362 3.86 41.23 2.92
C ASN A 362 3.05 42.53 3.01
N VAL A 363 2.15 42.76 2.04
CA VAL A 363 1.20 43.88 2.03
C VAL A 363 -0.23 43.39 2.09
N THR A 364 -1.06 44.10 2.84
CA THR A 364 -2.47 43.76 3.12
C THR A 364 -3.48 44.73 2.50
N ASN A 365 -3.00 45.86 1.96
CA ASN A 365 -3.80 46.82 1.19
C ASN A 365 -2.89 47.69 0.31
N ALA A 366 -3.45 48.25 -0.77
CA ALA A 366 -2.75 49.06 -1.76
C ALA A 366 -2.40 50.48 -1.30
N ARG A 367 -2.85 50.89 -0.10
CA ARG A 367 -2.66 52.26 0.43
C ARG A 367 -1.61 52.31 1.53
N SER A 368 -2.02 52.15 2.78
CA SER A 368 -1.16 52.35 3.95
C SER A 368 -0.15 51.21 4.10
N SER A 369 -0.54 49.98 3.78
CA SER A 369 0.33 48.80 3.94
C SER A 369 1.53 48.88 2.98
N VAL A 370 1.30 49.16 1.69
CA VAL A 370 2.37 49.38 0.70
C VAL A 370 3.37 50.44 1.18
N GLY A 371 2.89 51.64 1.54
CA GLY A 371 3.78 52.74 1.96
C GLY A 371 4.61 52.39 3.21
N ASN A 372 3.97 51.76 4.20
CA ASN A 372 4.63 51.36 5.43
C ASN A 372 5.69 50.29 5.21
N GLN A 373 5.39 49.29 4.39
CA GLN A 373 6.30 48.16 4.17
C GLN A 373 7.52 48.54 3.32
N LEU A 374 7.33 49.34 2.26
CA LEU A 374 8.46 49.88 1.49
C LEU A 374 9.35 50.78 2.37
N SER A 375 8.75 51.63 3.21
CA SER A 375 9.51 52.46 4.17
C SER A 375 10.32 51.61 5.16
N ARG A 376 9.73 50.53 5.70
CA ARG A 376 10.44 49.58 6.58
C ARG A 376 11.57 48.87 5.85
N GLY A 377 11.34 48.43 4.63
CA GLY A 377 12.34 47.79 3.78
C GLY A 377 13.53 48.72 3.52
N ARG A 378 13.29 49.97 3.11
CA ARG A 378 14.35 50.99 2.94
C ARG A 378 15.15 51.25 4.22
N LYS A 379 14.49 51.35 5.37
CA LYS A 379 15.18 51.50 6.67
C LYS A 379 16.08 50.31 6.98
N LYS A 380 15.64 49.10 6.64
CA LYS A 380 16.43 47.87 6.82
C LYS A 380 17.64 47.87 5.86
N TRP A 381 17.41 48.24 4.60
CA TRP A 381 18.44 48.42 3.58
C TRP A 381 19.53 49.41 4.01
N PHE A 382 19.12 50.56 4.57
CA PHE A 382 20.02 51.57 5.12
C PHE A 382 20.82 51.05 6.32
N LYS A 383 20.17 50.31 7.25
CA LYS A 383 20.86 49.71 8.41
C LYS A 383 21.91 48.67 8.01
N LEU A 384 21.71 48.00 6.89
CA LEU A 384 22.67 47.04 6.30
C LEU A 384 23.83 47.72 5.58
N GLY A 385 23.79 49.05 5.38
CA GLY A 385 24.85 49.80 4.71
C GLY A 385 24.95 49.51 3.20
N LEU A 386 23.86 49.03 2.58
CA LEU A 386 23.82 48.71 1.16
C LEU A 386 23.77 50.00 0.34
N GLY A 387 24.81 50.26 -0.45
CA GLY A 387 24.97 51.49 -1.26
C GLY A 387 24.19 51.52 -2.57
N GLU A 388 23.41 50.47 -2.85
CA GLU A 388 22.58 50.33 -4.05
C GLU A 388 21.11 50.63 -3.76
N PRO A 389 20.29 50.99 -4.77
CA PRO A 389 18.84 51.09 -4.61
C PRO A 389 18.22 49.80 -4.08
N ALA A 390 17.16 49.93 -3.28
CA ALA A 390 16.51 48.79 -2.66
C ALA A 390 15.80 47.90 -3.68
N ARG A 391 15.85 46.58 -3.44
CA ARG A 391 15.14 45.57 -4.24
C ARG A 391 14.17 44.83 -3.35
N PHE A 392 12.92 44.74 -3.79
CA PHE A 392 11.83 44.18 -2.99
C PHE A 392 11.19 42.95 -3.63
N VAL A 393 10.87 41.96 -2.80
CA VAL A 393 9.89 40.90 -3.11
C VAL A 393 8.66 41.17 -2.26
N VAL A 394 7.53 41.50 -2.89
CA VAL A 394 6.29 41.83 -2.18
C VAL A 394 5.26 40.74 -2.38
N THR A 395 4.77 40.15 -1.29
CA THR A 395 3.62 39.23 -1.29
C THR A 395 2.34 39.98 -0.92
N CYS A 396 1.21 39.56 -1.50
CA CYS A 396 -0.10 40.15 -1.27
C CYS A 396 -1.04 39.22 -0.48
N GLU A 397 -0.53 38.58 0.58
CA GLU A 397 -1.34 37.64 1.38
C GLU A 397 -2.34 38.39 2.24
N GLU A 398 -3.58 37.88 2.29
CA GLU A 398 -4.69 38.50 3.03
C GLU A 398 -4.94 39.96 2.60
N CYS A 399 -4.64 40.27 1.33
CA CYS A 399 -4.81 41.62 0.81
C CYS A 399 -6.26 41.87 0.39
N GLU A 400 -6.84 42.94 0.92
CA GLU A 400 -8.23 43.36 0.64
C GLU A 400 -8.40 43.98 -0.76
N ASP A 401 -7.31 44.51 -1.32
CA ASP A 401 -7.28 45.16 -2.63
C ASP A 401 -6.84 44.20 -3.75
N SER A 402 -7.27 44.48 -4.98
CA SER A 402 -6.87 43.70 -6.15
C SER A 402 -5.35 43.76 -6.41
N PHE A 403 -4.81 42.69 -7.01
CA PHE A 403 -3.40 42.61 -7.40
C PHE A 403 -2.94 43.80 -8.27
N GLU A 404 -3.79 44.24 -9.21
CA GLU A 404 -3.55 45.40 -10.06
C GLU A 404 -3.44 46.70 -9.24
N SER A 405 -4.34 46.88 -8.26
CA SER A 405 -4.35 48.04 -7.36
C SER A 405 -3.08 48.10 -6.51
N VAL A 406 -2.65 46.95 -5.97
CA VAL A 406 -1.40 46.84 -5.20
C VAL A 406 -0.19 47.14 -6.08
N CYS A 407 -0.12 46.55 -7.28
CA CYS A 407 0.98 46.83 -8.22
C CYS A 407 1.08 48.32 -8.56
N LYS A 408 -0.07 48.97 -8.81
CA LYS A 408 -0.12 50.42 -9.05
C LYS A 408 0.35 51.20 -7.83
N GLY A 409 -0.13 50.85 -6.64
CA GLY A 409 0.26 51.51 -5.39
C GLY A 409 1.75 51.41 -5.10
N ILE A 410 2.38 50.27 -5.42
CA ILE A 410 3.82 50.05 -5.32
C ILE A 410 4.56 50.91 -6.35
N ALA A 411 4.17 50.85 -7.63
CA ALA A 411 4.82 51.59 -8.71
C ALA A 411 4.85 53.10 -8.46
N GLU A 412 3.77 53.68 -7.91
CA GLU A 412 3.70 55.10 -7.52
C GLU A 412 4.65 55.50 -6.38
N ARG A 413 5.15 54.53 -5.62
CA ARG A 413 5.92 54.75 -4.38
C ARG A 413 7.36 54.26 -4.47
N LEU A 414 7.76 53.58 -5.54
CA LEU A 414 9.15 53.20 -5.79
C LEU A 414 10.00 54.45 -6.09
N GLN A 415 11.21 54.47 -5.55
CA GLN A 415 12.19 55.53 -5.79
C GLN A 415 13.06 55.18 -7.00
N GLN A 416 13.76 56.17 -7.54
CA GLN A 416 14.60 55.98 -8.72
C GLN A 416 15.63 54.86 -8.51
N GLY A 417 15.57 53.84 -9.37
CA GLY A 417 16.47 52.69 -9.36
C GLY A 417 16.06 51.53 -8.46
N GLU A 418 15.03 51.68 -7.62
CA GLU A 418 14.49 50.57 -6.83
C GLU A 418 13.71 49.60 -7.72
N ARG A 419 13.83 48.29 -7.47
CA ARG A 419 13.11 47.26 -8.23
C ARG A 419 12.18 46.47 -7.33
N CYS A 420 11.07 45.96 -7.88
CA CYS A 420 10.14 45.16 -7.10
C CYS A 420 9.57 43.96 -7.90
N ILE A 421 9.49 42.81 -7.25
CA ILE A 421 8.75 41.63 -7.72
C ILE A 421 7.51 41.51 -6.85
N VAL A 422 6.33 41.64 -7.43
CA VAL A 422 5.04 41.51 -6.73
C VAL A 422 4.45 40.13 -7.01
N LEU A 423 4.03 39.44 -5.95
CA LEU A 423 3.52 38.07 -5.97
C LEU A 423 2.11 38.04 -5.35
N SER A 424 1.13 37.54 -6.08
CA SER A 424 -0.22 37.35 -5.58
C SER A 424 -0.40 35.98 -4.91
N GLU A 425 -1.44 35.84 -4.09
CA GLU A 425 -1.80 34.58 -3.43
C GLU A 425 -2.19 33.47 -4.43
N ASP A 426 -2.82 33.84 -5.56
CA ASP A 426 -3.17 32.93 -6.66
C ASP A 426 -1.98 32.62 -7.60
N GLY A 427 -0.81 33.21 -7.34
CA GLY A 427 0.45 32.87 -8.02
C GLY A 427 0.79 33.69 -9.26
N LEU A 428 0.09 34.80 -9.50
CA LEU A 428 0.49 35.81 -10.47
C LEU A 428 1.76 36.53 -10.00
N MET A 429 2.58 36.95 -10.97
CA MET A 429 3.80 37.72 -10.72
C MET A 429 3.85 38.95 -11.63
N LYS A 430 4.26 40.09 -11.08
CA LYS A 430 4.58 41.30 -11.85
C LYS A 430 5.92 41.86 -11.41
N ARG A 431 6.80 42.16 -12.37
CA ARG A 431 8.04 42.90 -12.13
C ARG A 431 7.78 44.38 -12.35
N LEU A 432 8.11 45.19 -11.37
CA LEU A 432 8.04 46.64 -11.43
C LEU A 432 9.46 47.21 -11.52
N PRO A 433 9.66 48.22 -12.40
CA PRO A 433 10.96 48.82 -12.65
C PRO A 433 11.51 49.56 -11.44
#